data_AF-A0A1Y4TCX6-F1
#
_entry.id   AF-A0A1Y4TCX6-F1
#
_cell.length_a   1.000
_cell.length_b   1.000
_cell.length_c   1.000
_cell.angle_alpha   90.00
_cell.angle_beta   90.00
_cell.angle_gamma   90.00
#
_symmetry.space_group_name_H-M   'P 1'
#
loop_
_entity.id
_entity.type
_entity.pdbx_description
1 polymer ?
#
loop_
_entity_poly.entity_id
_entity_poly.type
_entity_poly.pdbx_seq_one_letter_code
_entity_poly.pdbx_strand_id
1 'polypeptide(L)'
;MTWTQKEKNFLKDLQSEEKLCAEKYHKAAEAACDGTLKQILQKIEKAEQGHCDTVTGMLAGTMPAPQSQGKAQAGRARSAKSLKAKTTRAQKQSDAYLLADLLATEKYVAGVYNTAVFEFNDPAARQVLAGIQQAEQNHGRELAEYMQANGMSC
;
A
#
# COMPACT_ATOMS: atom_id res chain seq x y z
N MET A 1 -17.78 13.09 -16.12
CA MET A 1 -17.67 13.50 -14.71
C MET A 1 -16.76 14.71 -14.64
N THR A 2 -17.03 15.72 -13.83
CA THR A 2 -16.15 16.90 -13.73
C THR A 2 -15.86 17.17 -12.26
N TRP A 3 -14.62 16.91 -11.85
CA TRP A 3 -14.14 17.16 -10.49
C TRP A 3 -14.00 18.66 -10.20
N THR A 4 -14.27 19.04 -8.97
CA THR A 4 -13.90 20.36 -8.45
C THR A 4 -12.39 20.56 -8.46
N GLN A 5 -11.92 21.80 -8.34
CA GLN A 5 -10.47 22.06 -8.25
C GLN A 5 -9.85 21.40 -7.02
N LYS A 6 -10.57 21.36 -5.89
CA LYS A 6 -10.13 20.71 -4.65
C LYS A 6 -9.95 19.20 -4.85
N GLU A 7 -10.94 18.53 -5.43
CA GLU A 7 -10.87 17.09 -5.74
C GLU A 7 -9.75 16.77 -6.73
N LYS A 8 -9.54 17.61 -7.76
CA LYS A 8 -8.40 17.45 -8.68
C LYS A 8 -7.06 17.54 -7.96
N ASN A 9 -6.93 18.44 -6.97
CA ASN A 9 -5.70 18.55 -6.20
C ASN A 9 -5.47 17.29 -5.36
N PHE A 10 -6.50 16.79 -4.67
CA PHE A 10 -6.40 15.51 -3.96
C PHE A 10 -6.01 14.35 -4.88
N LEU A 11 -6.62 14.21 -6.07
CA LEU A 11 -6.24 13.12 -6.99
C LEU A 11 -4.79 13.24 -7.46
N LYS A 12 -4.27 14.45 -7.66
CA LYS A 12 -2.86 14.66 -8.03
C LYS A 12 -1.90 14.31 -6.90
N ASP A 13 -2.26 14.71 -5.68
CA ASP A 13 -1.48 14.39 -4.49
C ASP A 13 -1.45 12.87 -4.30
N LEU A 14 -2.63 12.22 -4.29
CA LEU A 14 -2.75 10.76 -4.22
C LEU A 14 -1.95 10.06 -5.33
N GLN A 15 -2.08 10.48 -6.60
CA GLN A 15 -1.31 9.91 -7.70
C GLN A 15 0.21 10.00 -7.46
N SER A 16 0.66 11.11 -6.89
CA SER A 16 2.09 11.31 -6.60
C SER A 16 2.57 10.42 -5.47
N GLU A 17 1.77 10.27 -4.42
CA GLU A 17 2.05 9.35 -3.31
C GLU A 17 2.07 7.89 -3.77
N GLU A 18 1.10 7.45 -4.57
CA GLU A 18 1.06 6.08 -5.11
C GLU A 18 2.27 5.74 -5.97
N LYS A 19 2.66 6.69 -6.83
CA LYS A 19 3.85 6.53 -7.66
C LYS A 19 5.11 6.40 -6.80
N LEU A 20 5.21 7.19 -5.73
CA LEU A 20 6.33 7.12 -4.79
C LEU A 20 6.31 5.80 -3.99
N CYS A 21 5.14 5.33 -3.54
CA CYS A 21 4.98 4.04 -2.88
C CYS A 21 5.48 2.91 -3.77
N ALA A 22 5.01 2.84 -5.02
CA ALA A 22 5.46 1.82 -5.98
C ALA A 22 6.98 1.85 -6.17
N GLU A 23 7.59 3.02 -6.32
CA GLU A 23 9.05 3.16 -6.46
C GLU A 23 9.81 2.74 -5.20
N LYS A 24 9.30 3.10 -4.01
CA LYS A 24 9.88 2.70 -2.72
C LYS A 24 9.84 1.18 -2.56
N TYR A 25 8.71 0.54 -2.84
CA TYR A 25 8.59 -0.91 -2.78
C TYR A 25 9.50 -1.62 -3.77
N HIS A 26 9.59 -1.11 -5.00
CA HIS A 26 10.52 -1.62 -6.00
C HIS A 26 11.96 -1.63 -5.48
N LYS A 27 12.45 -0.48 -5.02
CA LYS A 27 13.82 -0.33 -4.48
C LYS A 27 14.04 -1.21 -3.24
N ALA A 28 13.07 -1.28 -2.34
CA ALA A 28 13.16 -2.12 -1.16
C ALA A 28 13.16 -3.61 -1.52
N ALA A 29 12.41 -4.04 -2.53
CA ALA A 29 12.42 -5.42 -3.01
C ALA A 29 13.75 -5.81 -3.68
N GLU A 30 14.41 -4.87 -4.35
CA GLU A 30 15.77 -5.07 -4.88
C GLU A 30 16.80 -5.21 -3.75
N ALA A 31 16.66 -4.39 -2.69
CA ALA A 31 17.58 -4.35 -1.55
C ALA A 31 17.32 -5.42 -0.48
N ALA A 32 16.13 -6.03 -0.45
CA ALA A 32 15.74 -7.01 0.55
C ALA A 32 16.65 -8.25 0.51
N CYS A 33 17.16 -8.62 1.68
CA CYS A 33 18.05 -9.77 1.83
C CYS A 33 17.27 -11.09 1.95
N ASP A 34 16.11 -11.06 2.60
CA ASP A 34 15.25 -12.24 2.74
C ASP A 34 14.35 -12.46 1.50
N GLY A 35 14.35 -13.69 0.98
CA GLY A 35 13.55 -14.02 -0.20
C GLY A 35 12.04 -13.94 0.02
N THR A 36 11.55 -14.26 1.23
CA THR A 36 10.12 -14.12 1.55
C THR A 36 9.72 -12.67 1.68
N LEU A 37 10.57 -11.83 2.29
CA LEU A 37 10.38 -10.39 2.31
C LEU A 37 10.31 -9.81 0.89
N LYS A 38 11.27 -10.15 0.02
CA LYS A 38 11.27 -9.70 -1.37
C LYS A 38 9.95 -10.01 -2.09
N GLN A 39 9.39 -11.20 -1.89
CA GLN A 39 8.10 -11.57 -2.48
C GLN A 39 6.92 -10.76 -1.92
N ILE A 40 6.94 -10.42 -0.62
CA ILE A 40 5.94 -9.53 -0.01
C ILE A 40 6.03 -8.14 -0.65
N LEU A 41 7.24 -7.58 -0.73
CA LEU A 41 7.45 -6.24 -1.27
C LEU A 41 7.05 -6.14 -2.75
N GLN A 42 7.39 -7.14 -3.57
CA GLN A 42 6.98 -7.19 -5.00
C GLN A 42 5.47 -7.36 -5.18
N LYS A 43 4.80 -8.02 -4.24
CA LYS A 43 3.34 -8.15 -4.28
C LYS A 43 2.70 -6.79 -3.99
N ILE A 44 3.19 -6.08 -2.97
CA ILE A 44 2.66 -4.76 -2.61
C ILE A 44 2.99 -3.73 -3.69
N GLU A 45 4.21 -3.73 -4.26
CA GLU A 45 4.59 -2.90 -5.42
C GLU A 45 3.54 -2.93 -6.55
N LYS A 46 3.05 -4.13 -6.88
CA LYS A 46 2.03 -4.31 -7.93
C LYS A 46 0.66 -3.77 -7.51
N ALA A 47 0.33 -3.82 -6.23
CA ALA A 47 -0.89 -3.21 -5.72
C ALA A 47 -0.81 -1.68 -5.84
N GLU A 48 0.31 -1.07 -5.45
CA GLU A 48 0.51 0.39 -5.58
C GLU A 48 0.49 0.86 -7.03
N GLN A 49 1.02 0.07 -7.96
CA GLN A 49 0.87 0.35 -9.40
C GLN A 49 -0.61 0.38 -9.80
N GLY A 50 -1.42 -0.57 -9.32
CA GLY A 50 -2.86 -0.60 -9.55
C GLY A 50 -3.61 0.56 -8.90
N HIS A 51 -3.18 1.01 -7.72
CA HIS A 51 -3.73 2.19 -7.06
C HIS A 51 -3.42 3.46 -7.86
N CYS A 52 -2.15 3.65 -8.26
CA CYS A 52 -1.72 4.73 -9.13
C CYS A 52 -2.53 4.80 -10.43
N ASP A 53 -2.74 3.66 -11.10
CA ASP A 53 -3.54 3.58 -12.32
C ASP A 53 -5.01 3.96 -12.07
N THR A 54 -5.57 3.51 -10.95
CA THR A 54 -6.93 3.84 -10.54
C THR A 54 -7.11 5.34 -10.32
N VAL A 55 -6.22 5.97 -9.54
CA VAL A 55 -6.25 7.42 -9.29
C VAL A 55 -6.00 8.21 -10.57
N THR A 56 -5.11 7.73 -11.44
CA THR A 56 -4.87 8.33 -12.76
C THR A 56 -6.11 8.30 -13.64
N GLY A 57 -6.83 7.19 -13.66
CA GLY A 57 -8.11 7.05 -14.34
C GLY A 57 -9.15 8.04 -13.79
N MET A 58 -9.30 8.08 -12.46
CA MET A 58 -10.16 9.04 -11.80
C MET A 58 -9.81 10.46 -12.22
N LEU A 59 -8.54 10.86 -12.22
CA LEU A 59 -8.11 12.20 -12.63
C LEU A 59 -8.45 12.51 -14.10
N ALA A 60 -8.39 11.51 -14.97
CA ALA A 60 -8.82 11.59 -16.38
C ALA A 60 -10.35 11.57 -16.58
N GLY A 61 -11.12 11.38 -15.51
CA GLY A 61 -12.58 11.36 -15.51
C GLY A 61 -13.20 9.99 -15.71
N THR A 62 -12.41 8.91 -15.61
CA THR A 62 -12.91 7.53 -15.60
C THR A 62 -13.08 7.05 -14.16
N MET A 63 -14.26 6.51 -13.86
CA MET A 63 -14.48 5.83 -12.59
C MET A 63 -14.37 4.32 -12.82
N PRO A 64 -13.55 3.60 -12.05
CA PRO A 64 -13.60 2.15 -12.10
C PRO A 64 -15.02 1.70 -11.77
N ALA A 65 -15.50 0.66 -12.46
CA ALA A 65 -16.75 0.02 -12.06
C ALA A 65 -16.61 -0.35 -10.58
N PRO A 66 -17.66 -0.18 -9.75
CA PRO A 66 -17.61 -0.64 -8.39
C PRO A 66 -17.23 -2.10 -8.46
N GLN A 67 -16.00 -2.41 -8.05
CA GLN A 67 -15.64 -3.79 -7.80
C GLN A 67 -16.61 -4.17 -6.70
N SER A 68 -17.60 -5.00 -7.05
CA SER A 68 -18.32 -5.83 -6.10
C SER A 68 -17.24 -6.25 -5.10
N GLN A 69 -17.41 -5.97 -3.81
CA GLN A 69 -16.54 -6.46 -2.76
C GLN A 69 -16.47 -7.98 -2.88
N GLY A 70 -15.65 -8.43 -3.82
CA GLY A 70 -15.58 -9.78 -4.31
C GLY A 70 -14.67 -10.41 -3.32
N LYS A 71 -15.28 -10.92 -2.25
CA LYS A 71 -14.65 -11.68 -1.18
C LYS A 71 -13.20 -11.26 -1.04
N ALA A 72 -12.95 -10.18 -0.30
CA ALA A 72 -11.62 -9.93 0.26
C ALA A 72 -11.08 -11.31 0.62
N GLN A 73 -10.11 -11.76 -0.17
CA GLN A 73 -9.66 -13.14 -0.11
C GLN A 73 -9.09 -13.20 1.28
N ALA A 74 -9.89 -13.72 2.22
CA ALA A 74 -9.61 -13.70 3.63
C ALA A 74 -8.22 -14.26 3.73
N GLY A 75 -7.26 -13.35 3.98
CA GLY A 75 -5.86 -13.64 3.78
C GLY A 75 -5.61 -14.84 4.64
N ARG A 76 -5.38 -16.00 4.00
CA ARG A 76 -5.06 -17.22 4.72
C ARG A 76 -3.88 -16.82 5.58
N ALA A 77 -4.10 -16.74 6.90
CA ALA A 77 -3.09 -16.27 7.83
C ALA A 77 -1.83 -17.07 7.53
N ARG A 78 -0.80 -16.39 7.03
CA ARG A 78 0.46 -17.06 6.76
C ARG A 78 0.94 -17.58 8.11
N SER A 79 1.19 -18.87 8.21
CA SER A 79 1.70 -19.44 9.46
C SER A 79 2.96 -18.67 9.85
N ALA A 80 3.10 -18.28 11.12
CA ALA A 80 4.30 -17.57 11.59
C ALA A 80 5.60 -18.31 11.23
N LYS A 81 5.54 -19.63 11.05
CA LYS A 81 6.68 -20.45 10.60
C LYS A 81 7.11 -20.17 9.15
N SER A 82 6.20 -19.75 8.27
CA SER A 82 6.51 -19.40 6.88
C SER A 82 7.07 -17.98 6.70
N LEU A 83 6.99 -17.13 7.74
CA LEU A 83 7.50 -15.75 7.70
C LEU A 83 8.88 -15.59 8.33
N LYS A 84 9.44 -16.64 8.96
CA LYS A 84 10.78 -16.58 9.55
C LYS A 84 11.84 -16.36 8.46
N ALA A 85 12.56 -15.24 8.58
CA ALA A 85 13.63 -14.83 7.70
C ALA A 85 14.80 -15.83 7.74
N LYS A 86 15.39 -16.10 6.58
CA LYS A 86 16.59 -16.93 6.44
C LYS A 86 17.80 -16.06 6.12
N THR A 87 18.13 -15.15 7.04
CA THR A 87 19.17 -14.14 6.86
C THR A 87 20.14 -14.11 8.05
N THR A 88 21.33 -13.56 7.82
CA THR A 88 22.26 -13.23 8.90
C THR A 88 21.72 -12.08 9.76
N ARG A 89 22.28 -11.89 10.96
CA ARG A 89 21.91 -10.76 11.84
C ARG A 89 22.06 -9.40 11.15
N ALA A 90 23.13 -9.20 10.38
CA ALA A 90 23.39 -7.93 9.69
C ALA A 90 22.37 -7.68 8.57
N GLN A 91 22.08 -8.69 7.75
CA GLN A 91 21.05 -8.63 6.72
C GLN A 91 19.66 -8.35 7.30
N LYS A 92 19.31 -9.04 8.40
CA LYS A 92 18.05 -8.80 9.11
C LYS A 92 17.93 -7.37 9.63
N GLN A 93 19.01 -6.75 10.08
CA GLN A 93 19.01 -5.35 10.50
C GLN A 93 18.79 -4.39 9.32
N SER A 94 19.37 -4.71 8.16
CA SER A 94 19.12 -3.96 6.91
C SER A 94 17.65 -4.06 6.49
N ASP A 95 17.10 -5.28 6.47
CA ASP A 95 15.69 -5.52 6.15
C ASP A 95 14.75 -4.81 7.13
N ALA A 96 15.09 -4.78 8.42
CA ALA A 96 14.31 -4.08 9.43
C ALA A 96 14.25 -2.55 9.21
N TYR A 97 15.34 -1.95 8.72
CA TYR A 97 15.35 -0.52 8.37
C TYR A 97 14.44 -0.23 7.17
N LEU A 98 14.52 -1.04 6.12
CA LEU A 98 13.64 -0.90 4.93
C LEU A 98 12.18 -1.01 5.33
N LEU A 99 11.84 -2.00 6.16
CA LEU A 99 10.48 -2.22 6.63
C LEU A 99 9.96 -1.09 7.52
N ALA A 100 10.81 -0.47 8.33
CA ALA A 100 10.41 0.69 9.14
C ALA A 100 10.06 1.91 8.28
N ASP A 101 10.84 2.20 7.23
CA ASP A 101 10.53 3.29 6.28
C ASP A 101 9.22 3.02 5.50
N LEU A 102 9.05 1.80 5.00
CA LEU A 102 7.83 1.42 4.28
C LEU A 102 6.61 1.47 5.19
N LEU A 103 6.69 0.93 6.41
CA LEU A 103 5.57 0.97 7.35
C LEU A 103 5.19 2.41 7.75
N ALA A 104 6.17 3.32 7.85
CA ALA A 104 5.89 4.73 8.06
C ALA A 104 5.20 5.36 6.84
N THR A 105 5.61 4.97 5.63
CA THR A 105 5.00 5.40 4.36
C THR A 105 3.54 4.97 4.29
N GLU A 106 3.24 3.70 4.57
CA GLU A 106 1.86 3.15 4.60
C GLU A 106 0.95 3.92 5.57
N LYS A 107 1.45 4.17 6.80
CA LYS A 107 0.70 4.93 7.82
C LYS A 107 0.37 6.34 7.33
N TYR A 108 1.32 6.98 6.64
CA TYR A 108 1.14 8.32 6.09
C TYR A 108 0.12 8.32 4.93
N VAL A 109 0.30 7.47 3.93
CA VAL A 109 -0.58 7.41 2.74
C VAL A 109 -2.01 7.02 3.11
N ALA A 110 -2.20 6.07 4.03
CA ALA A 110 -3.53 5.77 4.57
C ALA A 110 -4.20 6.99 5.23
N GLY A 111 -3.43 7.88 5.86
CA GLY A 111 -3.90 9.15 6.42
C GLY A 111 -4.26 10.19 5.36
N VAL A 112 -3.47 10.28 4.28
CA VAL A 112 -3.76 11.14 3.13
C VAL A 112 -5.07 10.70 2.47
N TYR A 113 -5.26 9.40 2.24
CA TYR A 113 -6.53 8.86 1.75
C TYR A 113 -7.70 9.16 2.68
N ASN A 114 -7.53 9.03 4.00
CA ASN A 114 -8.60 9.34 4.95
C ASN A 114 -9.13 10.77 4.75
N THR A 115 -8.22 11.72 4.55
CA THR A 115 -8.58 13.12 4.29
C THR A 115 -9.32 13.26 2.96
N ALA A 116 -8.82 12.65 1.88
CA ALA A 116 -9.49 12.69 0.58
C ALA A 116 -10.89 12.05 0.63
N VAL A 117 -11.06 10.88 1.25
CA VAL A 117 -12.36 10.20 1.41
C VAL A 117 -13.38 11.07 2.15
N PHE A 118 -12.93 11.86 3.13
CA PHE A 118 -13.79 12.78 3.88
C PHE A 118 -14.20 13.99 3.04
N GLU A 119 -13.31 14.51 2.21
CA GLU A 119 -13.45 15.77 1.49
C GLU A 119 -14.07 15.65 0.10
N PHE A 120 -14.11 14.45 -0.50
CA PHE A 120 -14.78 14.21 -1.78
C PHE A 120 -16.30 14.28 -1.65
N ASN A 121 -16.96 14.87 -2.64
CA ASN A 121 -18.42 15.02 -2.64
C ASN A 121 -19.14 13.81 -3.25
N ASP A 122 -18.56 13.23 -4.30
CA ASP A 122 -19.19 12.13 -5.05
C ASP A 122 -19.14 10.80 -4.25
N PRO A 123 -20.28 10.18 -3.91
CA PRO A 123 -20.30 8.97 -3.10
C PRO A 123 -19.57 7.77 -3.74
N ALA A 124 -19.60 7.64 -5.06
CA ALA A 124 -18.92 6.54 -5.75
C ALA A 124 -17.40 6.74 -5.71
N ALA A 125 -16.92 7.97 -5.89
CA ALA A 125 -15.51 8.32 -5.72
C ALA A 125 -15.02 8.02 -4.30
N ARG A 126 -15.82 8.40 -3.28
CA ARG A 126 -15.50 8.07 -1.88
C ARG A 126 -15.36 6.57 -1.65
N GLN A 127 -16.24 5.76 -2.25
CA GLN A 127 -16.18 4.31 -2.12
C GLN A 127 -14.90 3.73 -2.74
N VAL A 128 -14.48 4.22 -3.91
CA VAL A 128 -13.22 3.80 -4.56
C VAL A 128 -12.01 4.19 -3.69
N LEU A 129 -11.93 5.45 -3.27
CA LEU A 129 -10.83 5.94 -2.43
C LEU A 129 -10.76 5.24 -1.07
N ALA A 130 -11.91 4.93 -0.45
CA ALA A 130 -11.96 4.16 0.79
C ALA A 130 -11.51 2.70 0.60
N GLY A 131 -11.75 2.13 -0.59
CA GLY A 131 -11.22 0.82 -0.97
C GLY A 131 -9.69 0.80 -0.99
N ILE A 132 -9.07 1.82 -1.59
CA ILE A 132 -7.62 1.96 -1.62
C ILE A 132 -7.08 2.23 -0.21
N GLN A 133 -7.70 3.14 0.56
CA GLN A 133 -7.34 3.37 1.96
C GLN A 133 -7.28 2.07 2.78
N GLN A 134 -8.24 1.16 2.57
CA GLN A 134 -8.27 -0.13 3.25
C GLN A 134 -7.15 -1.05 2.76
N ALA A 135 -6.73 -0.95 1.50
CA ALA A 135 -5.58 -1.67 0.96
C ALA A 135 -4.26 -1.18 1.61
N GLU A 136 -4.02 0.12 1.73
CA GLU A 136 -2.86 0.71 2.45
C GLU A 136 -2.74 0.16 3.88
N GLN A 137 -3.87 0.12 4.61
CA GLN A 137 -3.89 -0.46 5.96
C GLN A 137 -3.52 -1.94 5.97
N ASN A 138 -3.91 -2.69 4.93
CA ASN A 138 -3.58 -4.10 4.80
C ASN A 138 -2.10 -4.31 4.40
N HIS A 139 -1.53 -3.42 3.58
CA HIS A 139 -0.10 -3.42 3.28
C HIS A 139 0.72 -3.21 4.55
N GLY A 140 0.41 -2.15 5.31
CA GLY A 140 1.03 -1.88 6.62
C GLY A 140 0.89 -3.06 7.59
N ARG A 141 -0.26 -3.75 7.63
CA ARG A 141 -0.44 -4.96 8.42
C ARG A 141 0.45 -6.12 7.94
N GLU A 142 0.55 -6.37 6.64
CA GLU A 142 1.39 -7.44 6.08
C GLU A 142 2.87 -7.22 6.41
N LEU A 143 3.35 -5.96 6.35
CA LEU A 143 4.69 -5.59 6.80
C LEU A 143 4.87 -5.86 8.30
N ALA A 144 3.94 -5.38 9.14
CA ALA A 144 4.00 -5.55 10.58
C ALA A 144 3.99 -7.03 11.00
N GLU A 145 3.19 -7.88 10.34
CA GLU A 145 3.17 -9.33 10.57
C GLU A 145 4.53 -9.98 10.28
N TYR A 146 5.18 -9.59 9.17
CA TYR A 146 6.54 -10.05 8.86
C TYR A 146 7.55 -9.58 9.91
N MET A 147 7.49 -8.29 10.29
CA MET A 147 8.37 -7.71 11.30
C MET A 147 8.22 -8.43 12.65
N GLN A 148 6.99 -8.67 13.11
CA GLN A 148 6.69 -9.36 14.36
C GLN A 148 7.19 -10.81 14.35
N ALA A 149 6.94 -11.56 13.26
CA ALA A 149 7.42 -12.93 13.12
C ALA A 149 8.95 -13.05 13.20
N ASN A 150 9.63 -11.94 12.89
CA ASN A 150 11.07 -11.82 12.92
C ASN A 150 11.59 -11.01 14.12
N GLY A 151 10.76 -10.60 15.08
CA GLY A 151 11.21 -9.82 16.24
C GLY A 151 11.87 -8.49 15.85
N MET A 152 11.36 -7.83 14.82
CA MET A 152 11.70 -6.47 14.41
C MET A 152 10.67 -5.49 15.03
N SER A 153 11.05 -4.22 15.21
CA SER A 153 10.17 -3.17 15.76
C SER A 153 9.23 -2.60 14.71
N CYS A 154 7.94 -2.38 15.05
CA CYS A 154 6.90 -1.79 14.19
C CYS A 154 6.56 -0.33 14.52
#